data_AF-A0A8W8NBN3-F1
#
_entry.id   AF-A0A8W8NBN3-F1
#
_cell.length_a   1.000
_cell.length_b   1.000
_cell.length_c   1.000
_cell.angle_alpha   90.00
_cell.angle_beta   90.00
_cell.angle_gamma   90.00
#
_symmetry.space_group_name_H-M   'P 1'
#
loop_
_entity.id
_entity.type
_entity.pdbx_description
1 polymer ?
#
loop_
_entity_poly.entity_id
_entity_poly.type
_entity_poly.pdbx_seq_one_letter_code
_entity_poly.pdbx_strand_id
1 'polypeptide(L)'
;LTFSNELISRDEGLHCDFACLMFSHLLNRPSKERIYEIICDAVKIEQEFLTEALPCNLIGMNCKLMKQYIEFVADRLLLELKCEKVYNVENPFDFMEHISLEGKTNFFEKRVGEYQKMGVMNGNNSSKHEFTLDADF
;
A
#
# COMPACT_ATOMS: atom_id res chain seq x y z
N LEU A 1 -6.86 11.91 -2.31
CA LEU A 1 -6.81 10.90 -1.21
C LEU A 1 -6.30 9.56 -1.71
N THR A 2 -6.82 9.02 -2.82
CA THR A 2 -6.45 7.69 -3.34
C THR A 2 -4.95 7.51 -3.63
N PHE A 3 -4.29 8.49 -4.25
CA PHE A 3 -2.85 8.39 -4.57
C PHE A 3 -1.97 8.36 -3.32
N SER A 4 -2.33 9.09 -2.27
CA SER A 4 -1.59 9.05 -1.00
C SER A 4 -1.71 7.67 -0.34
N ASN A 5 -2.90 7.06 -0.37
CA ASN A 5 -3.11 5.72 0.17
C ASN A 5 -2.33 4.66 -0.62
N GLU A 6 -2.22 4.80 -1.93
CA GLU A 6 -1.41 3.92 -2.77
C GLU A 6 0.08 3.98 -2.38
N LEU A 7 0.62 5.19 -2.24
CA LEU A 7 2.02 5.37 -1.81
C LEU A 7 2.26 4.83 -0.40
N ILE A 8 1.36 5.11 0.54
CA ILE A 8 1.46 4.59 1.92
C ILE A 8 1.39 3.07 1.91
N SER A 9 0.42 2.48 1.20
CA SER A 9 0.26 1.02 1.13
C SER A 9 1.48 0.33 0.53
N ARG A 10 2.12 0.96 -0.48
CA ARG A 10 3.36 0.45 -1.07
C ARG A 10 4.50 0.47 -0.05
N ASP A 11 4.69 1.61 0.61
CA ASP A 11 5.80 1.79 1.54
C ASP A 11 5.65 0.86 2.77
N GLU A 12 4.43 0.68 3.29
CA GLU A 12 4.17 -0.28 4.37
C GLU A 12 4.34 -1.74 3.94
N GLY A 13 4.05 -2.08 2.68
CA GLY A 13 4.39 -3.38 2.11
C GLY A 13 5.90 -3.65 2.16
N LEU A 14 6.71 -2.68 1.71
CA LEU A 14 8.17 -2.78 1.75
C LEU A 14 8.73 -2.87 3.17
N HIS A 15 8.14 -2.13 4.13
CA HIS A 15 8.52 -2.24 5.54
C HIS A 15 8.26 -3.64 6.09
N CYS A 16 7.11 -4.22 5.77
CA CYS A 16 6.75 -5.57 6.18
C CYS A 16 7.72 -6.60 5.60
N ASP A 17 7.98 -6.55 4.29
CA ASP A 17 8.90 -7.46 3.61
C ASP A 17 10.31 -7.37 4.20
N PHE A 18 10.78 -6.15 4.48
CA PHE A 18 12.06 -5.93 5.14
C PHE A 18 12.11 -6.54 6.55
N ALA A 19 11.06 -6.37 7.35
CA ALA A 19 10.98 -6.96 8.69
C ALA A 19 10.99 -8.50 8.63
N CYS A 20 10.26 -9.11 7.69
CA CYS A 20 10.29 -10.55 7.43
C CYS A 20 11.68 -11.04 7.00
N LEU A 21 12.36 -10.29 6.13
CA LEU A 21 13.74 -10.60 5.72
C LEU A 21 14.69 -10.55 6.92
N MET A 22 14.61 -9.51 7.74
CA MET A 22 15.42 -9.39 8.95
C MET A 22 15.14 -10.52 9.94
N PHE A 23 13.88 -10.89 10.13
CA PHE A 23 13.48 -12.04 10.93
C PHE A 23 14.12 -13.34 10.42
N SER A 24 14.26 -13.48 9.10
CA SER A 24 14.91 -14.64 8.48
C SER A 24 16.42 -14.73 8.76
N HIS A 25 17.06 -13.65 9.21
CA HIS A 25 18.48 -13.63 9.59
C HIS A 25 18.72 -13.78 11.10
N LEU A 26 17.65 -13.84 11.93
CA LEU A 26 17.79 -14.06 13.36
C LEU A 26 18.34 -15.46 13.65
N LEU A 27 19.42 -15.49 14.46
CA LEU A 27 20.02 -16.72 14.98
C LEU A 27 19.13 -17.36 16.05
N ASN A 28 18.67 -16.56 17.01
CA ASN A 28 17.80 -16.98 18.10
C ASN A 28 16.37 -16.57 17.80
N ARG A 29 15.62 -17.43 17.12
CA ARG A 29 14.23 -17.15 16.77
C ARG A 29 13.29 -17.49 17.93
N PRO A 30 12.19 -16.73 18.09
CA PRO A 30 11.11 -17.16 18.97
C PRO A 30 10.51 -18.48 18.46
N SER A 31 9.86 -19.21 19.36
CA SER A 31 9.15 -20.43 18.99
C SER A 31 7.96 -20.11 18.09
N LYS A 32 7.50 -21.08 17.29
CA LYS A 32 6.35 -20.87 16.39
C LYS A 32 5.10 -20.50 17.18
N GLU A 33 4.93 -21.08 18.37
CA GLU A 33 3.83 -20.80 19.27
C GLU A 33 3.78 -19.31 19.66
N ARG A 34 4.95 -18.71 19.94
CA ARG A 34 5.02 -17.29 20.26
C ARG A 34 4.66 -16.41 19.05
N ILE A 35 5.04 -16.81 17.84
CA ILE A 35 4.68 -16.10 16.61
C ILE A 35 3.16 -16.17 16.42
N TYR A 36 2.56 -17.35 16.55
CA TYR A 36 1.11 -17.53 16.44
C TYR A 36 0.36 -16.71 17.49
N GLU A 37 0.81 -16.71 18.74
CA GLU A 37 0.21 -15.90 19.81
C GLU A 37 0.18 -14.42 19.42
N ILE A 38 1.33 -13.85 19.02
CA ILE A 38 1.43 -12.44 18.65
C ILE A 38 0.53 -12.10 17.45
N ILE A 39 0.58 -12.90 16.38
CA ILE A 39 -0.20 -12.62 15.16
C ILE A 39 -1.69 -12.78 15.42
N CYS A 40 -2.12 -13.85 16.08
CA CYS A 40 -3.53 -14.09 16.38
C CYS A 40 -4.11 -13.03 17.33
N ASP A 41 -3.33 -12.53 18.28
CA ASP A 41 -3.77 -11.44 19.16
C ASP A 41 -3.84 -10.10 18.42
N ALA A 42 -2.88 -9.81 17.53
CA ALA A 42 -2.96 -8.65 16.65
C ALA A 42 -4.21 -8.68 15.75
N VAL A 43 -4.56 -9.85 15.19
CA VAL A 43 -5.79 -10.04 14.41
C VAL A 43 -7.02 -9.71 15.25
N LYS A 44 -7.13 -10.24 16.48
CA LYS A 44 -8.29 -9.95 17.35
C LYS A 44 -8.43 -8.45 17.63
N ILE A 45 -7.33 -7.78 17.97
CA ILE A 45 -7.31 -6.34 18.25
C ILE A 45 -7.74 -5.55 17.02
N GLU A 46 -7.22 -5.89 15.84
CA GLU A 46 -7.55 -5.19 14.60
C GLU A 46 -9.01 -5.39 14.20
N GLN A 47 -9.54 -6.61 14.38
CA GLN A 47 -10.95 -6.91 14.12
C GLN A 47 -11.88 -6.13 15.05
N GLU A 48 -11.50 -5.95 16.33
CA GLU A 48 -12.24 -5.14 17.30
C GLU A 48 -12.18 -3.66 16.91
N PHE A 49 -10.98 -3.12 16.74
CA PHE A 49 -10.74 -1.73 16.32
C PHE A 49 -11.54 -1.37 15.07
N LEU A 50 -11.49 -2.22 14.04
CA LEU A 50 -12.18 -1.96 12.79
C LEU A 50 -13.70 -2.05 12.92
N THR A 51 -14.21 -2.89 13.83
CA THR A 51 -15.66 -2.96 14.11
C THR A 51 -16.14 -1.68 14.79
N GLU A 52 -15.32 -1.08 15.66
CA GLU A 52 -15.64 0.20 16.31
C GLU A 52 -15.46 1.40 15.36
N ALA A 53 -14.39 1.39 14.56
CA ALA A 53 -14.07 2.45 13.62
C ALA A 53 -15.04 2.53 12.42
N LEU A 54 -15.70 1.42 12.07
CA LEU A 54 -16.74 1.34 11.04
C LEU A 54 -18.12 1.12 11.67
N PRO A 55 -18.78 2.19 12.18
CA PRO A 55 -20.06 2.06 12.88
C PRO A 55 -21.23 1.67 11.95
N CYS A 56 -21.04 1.73 10.63
CA CYS A 56 -22.06 1.32 9.67
C CYS A 56 -21.45 0.49 8.52
N ASN A 57 -22.24 -0.45 7.99
CA ASN A 57 -21.85 -1.22 6.82
C ASN A 57 -21.82 -0.30 5.59
N LEU A 58 -20.66 -0.18 4.94
CA LEU A 58 -20.51 0.56 3.70
C LEU A 58 -20.88 -0.34 2.52
N ILE A 59 -21.35 0.26 1.43
CA ILE A 59 -21.63 -0.46 0.18
C ILE A 59 -20.29 -0.95 -0.38
N GLY A 60 -20.12 -2.27 -0.53
CA GLY A 60 -18.89 -2.90 -1.01
C GLY A 60 -17.82 -3.16 0.06
N MET A 61 -18.02 -2.71 1.30
CA MET A 61 -17.10 -2.97 2.42
C MET A 61 -17.88 -3.03 3.74
N ASN A 62 -17.99 -4.21 4.31
CA ASN A 62 -18.66 -4.40 5.60
C ASN A 62 -17.70 -5.05 6.60
N CYS A 63 -18.03 -4.97 7.89
CA CYS A 63 -17.15 -5.49 8.94
C CYS A 63 -16.87 -6.98 8.80
N LYS A 64 -17.76 -7.77 8.18
CA LYS A 64 -17.51 -9.20 7.94
C LYS A 64 -16.43 -9.42 6.89
N LEU A 65 -16.56 -8.79 5.73
CA LEU A 65 -15.56 -8.90 4.65
C LEU A 65 -14.22 -8.35 5.11
N MET A 66 -14.21 -7.29 5.92
CA MET A 66 -12.94 -6.73 6.39
C MET A 66 -12.25 -7.62 7.45
N LYS A 67 -13.00 -8.30 8.31
CA LYS A 67 -12.46 -9.34 9.20
C LYS A 67 -11.80 -10.47 8.42
N GLN A 68 -12.48 -10.96 7.37
CA GLN A 68 -11.91 -11.98 6.48
C GLN A 68 -10.64 -11.48 5.77
N TYR A 69 -10.58 -10.22 5.37
CA TYR A 69 -9.37 -9.65 4.78
C TYR A 69 -8.20 -9.56 5.78
N ILE A 70 -8.46 -9.17 7.03
CA ILE A 70 -7.43 -9.16 8.09
C ILE A 70 -6.88 -10.58 8.30
N GLU A 71 -7.74 -11.59 8.32
CA GLU A 71 -7.35 -13.00 8.42
C GLU A 71 -6.52 -13.47 7.22
N PHE A 72 -6.88 -13.04 6.00
CA PHE A 72 -6.11 -13.31 4.78
C PHE A 72 -4.70 -12.72 4.85
N VAL A 73 -4.57 -11.46 5.30
CA VAL A 73 -3.27 -10.81 5.46
C VAL A 73 -2.44 -11.49 6.55
N ALA A 74 -3.06 -11.90 7.65
CA ALA A 74 -2.38 -12.62 8.73
C ALA A 74 -1.79 -13.95 8.26
N ASP A 75 -2.52 -14.73 7.46
CA ASP A 75 -2.02 -15.97 6.88
C ASP A 75 -0.84 -15.73 5.92
N ARG A 76 -0.87 -14.65 5.13
CA ARG A 76 0.25 -14.29 4.25
C ARG A 76 1.51 -14.00 5.08
N LEU A 77 1.37 -13.21 6.14
CA LEU A 77 2.47 -12.87 7.04
C LEU A 77 3.02 -14.11 7.77
N LEU A 78 2.15 -15.02 8.22
CA LEU A 78 2.58 -16.28 8.84
C LEU A 78 3.42 -17.13 7.89
N LEU A 79 3.04 -17.21 6.61
CA LEU A 79 3.84 -17.91 5.60
C LEU A 79 5.22 -17.29 5.40
N GLU A 80 5.31 -15.95 5.34
CA GLU A 80 6.59 -15.23 5.23
C GLU A 80 7.50 -15.50 6.43
N LEU A 81 6.91 -15.64 7.63
CA LEU A 81 7.62 -16.01 8.87
C LEU A 81 7.93 -17.51 9.00
N LYS A 82 7.64 -18.32 7.96
CA LYS A 82 7.82 -19.78 7.90
C LYS A 82 6.94 -20.56 8.91
N CYS A 83 5.77 -20.03 9.18
CA CYS A 83 4.70 -20.68 9.93
C CYS A 83 3.62 -21.23 8.97
N GLU A 84 2.78 -22.12 9.49
CA GLU A 84 1.61 -22.62 8.76
C GLU A 84 0.45 -21.64 8.87
N LYS A 85 -0.50 -21.70 7.94
CA LYS A 85 -1.70 -20.87 7.96
C LYS A 85 -2.61 -21.28 9.12
N VAL A 86 -3.29 -20.30 9.70
CA VAL A 86 -4.25 -20.50 10.79
C VAL A 86 -5.68 -20.37 10.28
N TYR A 87 -5.97 -19.34 9.48
CA TYR A 87 -7.34 -18.98 9.12
C TYR A 87 -7.83 -19.66 7.83
N ASN A 88 -6.92 -19.88 6.88
CA ASN A 88 -7.16 -20.49 5.57
C ASN A 88 -8.31 -19.83 4.79
N VAL A 89 -8.35 -18.51 4.81
CA VAL A 89 -9.37 -17.72 4.11
C VAL A 89 -8.85 -17.16 2.79
N GLU A 90 -9.77 -16.90 1.87
CA GLU A 90 -9.48 -16.24 0.59
C GLU A 90 -9.68 -14.72 0.71
N ASN A 91 -9.02 -13.96 -0.16
CA ASN A 91 -9.17 -12.51 -0.22
C ASN A 91 -10.60 -12.13 -0.65
N PRO A 92 -11.39 -11.42 0.17
CA PRO A 92 -12.75 -11.02 -0.19
C PRO A 92 -12.83 -9.77 -1.10
N PHE A 93 -11.70 -9.15 -1.43
CA PHE A 93 -11.64 -7.92 -2.21
C PHE A 93 -10.77 -8.05 -3.46
N ASP A 94 -11.37 -8.45 -4.57
CA ASP A 94 -10.69 -8.57 -5.87
C ASP A 94 -10.02 -7.25 -6.31
N PHE A 95 -10.61 -6.10 -5.96
CA PHE A 95 -10.05 -4.78 -6.30
C PHE A 95 -8.74 -4.45 -5.56
N MET A 96 -8.45 -5.09 -4.43
CA MET A 96 -7.21 -4.85 -3.66
C MET A 96 -5.99 -5.46 -4.36
N GLU A 97 -6.16 -6.54 -5.12
CA GLU A 97 -5.08 -7.09 -5.95
C GLU A 97 -4.62 -6.10 -7.03
N HIS A 98 -5.56 -5.34 -7.60
CA HIS A 98 -5.26 -4.31 -8.58
C HIS A 98 -4.52 -3.09 -8.01
N ILE A 99 -4.66 -2.81 -6.71
CA ILE A 99 -3.94 -1.73 -6.01
C ILE A 99 -2.56 -2.20 -5.54
N SER A 100 -2.43 -3.48 -5.18
CA SER A 100 -1.16 -4.07 -4.73
C SER A 100 -0.21 -4.44 -5.86
N LEU A 101 -0.70 -4.55 -7.10
CA LEU A 101 0.15 -4.63 -8.28
C LEU A 101 0.90 -3.31 -8.40
N GLU A 102 2.19 -3.31 -8.07
CA GLU A 102 3.12 -2.24 -8.48
C GLU A 102 2.76 -1.85 -9.90
N GLY A 103 2.47 -0.56 -10.12
CA GLY A 103 2.14 0.00 -11.41
C GLY A 103 3.27 -0.23 -12.42
N LYS A 104 3.40 -1.45 -12.94
CA LYS A 104 4.02 -1.79 -14.21
C LYS A 104 3.02 -1.47 -15.32
N THR A 105 2.34 -0.34 -15.21
CA THR A 105 1.85 0.32 -16.42
C THR A 105 3.12 0.80 -17.10
N ASN A 106 3.36 0.29 -18.31
CA ASN A 106 4.46 0.75 -19.14
C ASN A 106 4.38 2.27 -19.19
N PHE A 107 5.54 2.93 -19.21
CA PHE A 107 5.68 4.40 -19.23
C PHE A 107 4.78 5.10 -20.28
N PHE A 108 4.29 4.37 -21.27
CA PHE A 108 3.35 4.81 -22.32
C PHE A 108 1.85 4.78 -21.94
N GLU A 109 1.45 4.08 -20.88
CA GLU A 109 0.05 3.95 -20.45
C GLU A 109 -0.34 4.97 -19.37
N LYS A 110 0.65 5.61 -18.74
CA LYS A 110 0.42 6.70 -17.78
C LYS A 110 0.09 7.97 -18.56
N ARG A 111 -1.20 8.35 -18.63
CA ARG A 111 -1.59 9.67 -19.18
C ARG A 111 -0.98 10.79 -18.34
N VAL A 112 0.17 11.30 -18.78
CA VAL A 112 0.65 12.71 -18.80
C VAL A 112 0.26 13.61 -17.61
N GLY A 113 0.12 13.08 -16.39
CA GLY A 113 -0.16 13.87 -15.18
C GLY A 113 1.10 14.27 -14.41
N GLU A 114 2.17 13.48 -14.51
CA GLU A 114 3.39 13.66 -13.69
C GLU A 114 4.37 14.67 -14.29
N TYR A 115 4.35 14.88 -15.61
CA TYR A 115 5.19 15.89 -16.25
C TYR A 115 4.71 17.34 -16.05
N GLN A 116 3.45 17.55 -15.69
CA GLN A 116 2.94 18.91 -15.49
C GLN A 116 3.44 19.58 -14.19
N LYS A 117 4.02 18.81 -13.26
CA LYS A 117 4.39 19.31 -11.93
C LYS A 117 5.86 19.73 -11.75
N MET A 118 6.68 19.72 -12.80
CA MET A 118 8.07 20.21 -12.72
C MET A 118 8.33 21.56 -13.41
N GLY A 119 7.30 22.34 -13.78
CA GLY A 119 7.55 23.66 -14.39
C GLY A 119 6.40 24.66 -14.55
N VAL A 120 5.18 24.41 -14.07
CA VAL A 120 4.04 25.29 -14.39
C VAL A 120 3.56 26.10 -13.19
N MET A 121 4.30 27.18 -12.91
CA MET A 121 3.74 28.54 -12.76
C MET A 121 4.89 29.55 -12.66
N ASN A 122 5.55 29.80 -13.78
CA ASN A 122 6.12 31.12 -14.05
C ASN A 122 5.56 31.64 -15.38
N GLY A 123 4.48 32.40 -15.26
CA GLY A 123 4.04 33.49 -16.14
C GLY A 123 3.82 33.21 -17.63
N ASN A 124 2.56 33.03 -18.03
CA ASN A 124 2.10 33.57 -19.32
C ASN A 124 1.48 34.95 -19.09
N ASN A 125 2.34 35.94 -18.84
CA ASN A 125 2.12 37.26 -19.42
C ASN A 125 2.50 37.13 -20.89
N SER A 126 1.49 37.11 -21.75
CA SER A 126 1.62 37.11 -23.19
C SER A 126 2.29 38.40 -23.66
N SER A 127 3.63 38.44 -23.75
CA SER A 127 4.45 39.32 -24.61
C SER A 127 5.89 39.45 -24.06
N LYS A 128 6.83 38.74 -24.69
CA LYS A 128 8.27 39.11 -24.88
C LYS A 128 9.12 37.84 -25.02
N HIS A 129 9.13 37.27 -26.21
CA HIS A 129 10.32 36.60 -26.73
C HIS A 129 10.37 36.89 -28.23
N GLU A 130 10.59 38.17 -28.53
CA GLU A 130 10.89 38.63 -29.88
C GLU A 130 12.41 38.62 -30.03
N PHE A 131 12.91 37.80 -30.95
CA PHE A 131 14.34 37.66 -31.23
C PHE A 131 14.75 38.79 -32.19
N THR A 132 15.54 39.75 -31.72
CA THR A 132 16.05 40.86 -32.55
C THR A 132 17.56 40.74 -32.75
N LEU A 133 18.01 40.94 -34.00
CA LEU A 133 19.41 40.78 -34.43
C LEU A 133 20.19 42.11 -34.50
N ASP A 134 19.57 43.24 -34.16
CA ASP A 134 20.24 44.54 -34.12
C ASP A 134 20.57 44.91 -32.67
N ALA A 135 21.79 44.62 -32.24
CA ALA A 135 22.39 45.20 -31.05
C ALA A 135 23.71 45.87 -31.46
N ASP A 136 23.72 47.20 -31.49
CA ASP A 136 24.94 47.99 -31.64
C ASP A 136 25.85 47.79 -30.41
N PHE A 137 27.15 47.59 -30.68
CA PHE A 137 28.21 47.25 -29.71
C PHE A 137 28.61 48.43 -28.80
#